data_AF-A0A7J9MGG9-F1
#
_entry.id   AF-A0A7J9MGG9-F1
#
_cell.length_a   1.000
_cell.length_b   1.000
_cell.length_c   1.000
_cell.angle_alpha   90.00
_cell.angle_beta   90.00
_cell.angle_gamma   90.00
#
_symmetry.space_group_name_H-M   'P 1'
#
loop_
_entity.id
_entity.type
_entity.pdbx_description
1 polymer ?
#
loop_
_entity_poly.entity_id
_entity_poly.type
_entity_poly.pdbx_seq_one_letter_code
_entity_poly.pdbx_strand_id
1 'polypeptide(L)' 'MSQATSRLTPIMDPYGIQQAVKALYSMLEKVSEAISQYFFSLKLLLNKDK' A
#
# COMPACT_ATOMS: atom_id res chain seq x y z
N MET A 1 -9.27 -49.05 -5.82
CA MET A 1 -9.63 -47.65 -6.06
C MET A 1 -8.48 -46.79 -5.56
N SER A 2 -7.71 -46.14 -6.43
CA SER A 2 -6.59 -45.29 -6.00
C SER A 2 -7.09 -43.87 -5.79
N GLN A 3 -7.02 -43.40 -4.55
CA GLN A 3 -7.35 -42.05 -4.15
C GLN A 3 -6.26 -41.10 -4.65
N ALA A 4 -6.44 -40.52 -5.83
CA ALA A 4 -5.58 -39.47 -6.34
C ALA A 4 -5.79 -38.20 -5.50
N THR A 5 -4.88 -37.97 -4.56
CA THR A 5 -4.80 -36.70 -3.82
C THR A 5 -4.28 -35.64 -4.78
N SER A 6 -5.19 -34.90 -5.40
CA SER A 6 -4.87 -33.69 -6.14
C SER A 6 -4.29 -32.67 -5.16
N ARG A 7 -2.96 -32.58 -5.09
CA ARG A 7 -2.27 -31.52 -4.36
C ARG A 7 -2.47 -30.23 -5.16
N LEU A 8 -3.48 -29.45 -4.76
CA LEU A 8 -3.66 -28.08 -5.19
C LEU A 8 -2.43 -27.29 -4.74
N THR A 9 -1.43 -27.18 -5.61
CA THR A 9 -0.29 -26.30 -5.35
C THR A 9 -0.86 -24.90 -5.29
N PRO A 10 -0.77 -24.18 -4.16
CA PRO A 10 -1.25 -22.81 -4.11
C PRO A 10 -0.42 -22.03 -5.13
N ILE A 11 -1.07 -21.58 -6.20
CA ILE A 11 -0.42 -20.73 -7.20
C ILE A 11 -0.10 -19.43 -6.48
N MET A 12 1.17 -19.26 -6.12
CA MET A 12 1.63 -18.09 -5.41
C MET A 12 1.68 -16.94 -6.42
N ASP A 13 0.64 -16.10 -6.37
CA ASP A 13 0.47 -14.82 -7.08
C ASP A 13 1.11 -14.80 -8.48
N PRO A 14 0.51 -15.48 -9.48
CA PRO A 14 1.12 -15.69 -10.79
C PRO A 14 1.32 -14.38 -11.58
N TYR A 15 0.67 -13.30 -11.14
CA TYR A 15 0.71 -11.98 -11.77
C TYR A 15 1.43 -10.95 -10.89
N GLY A 16 1.96 -11.33 -9.72
CA GLY A 16 2.63 -10.42 -8.79
C GLY A 16 1.72 -9.31 -8.24
N ILE A 17 0.40 -9.51 -8.26
CA ILE A 17 -0.60 -8.52 -7.85
C ILE A 17 -0.46 -8.18 -6.37
N GLN A 18 -0.26 -9.17 -5.49
CA GLN A 18 -0.04 -8.91 -4.07
C GLN A 18 1.25 -8.10 -3.84
N GLN A 19 2.31 -8.40 -4.59
CA GLN A 19 3.55 -7.64 -4.49
C GLN A 19 3.38 -6.21 -5.00
N ALA A 20 2.69 -6.02 -6.12
CA ALA A 20 2.37 -4.71 -6.68
C ALA A 20 1.49 -3.89 -5.74
N VAL A 21 0.45 -4.49 -5.15
CA VAL A 21 -0.43 -3.87 -4.14
C VAL A 21 0.36 -3.47 -2.90
N LYS A 22 1.27 -4.31 -2.41
CA LYS A 22 2.13 -4.00 -1.26
C LYS A 22 3.07 -2.81 -1.55
N ALA A 23 3.68 -2.79 -2.75
CA ALA A 23 4.52 -1.68 -3.19
C ALA A 23 3.72 -0.37 -3.27
N LEU A 24 2.54 -0.40 -3.91
CA LEU A 24 1.61 0.73 -4.00
C LEU A 24 1.21 1.26 -2.62
N TYR A 25 0.82 0.36 -1.70
CA TYR A 25 0.43 0.75 -0.35
C TYR A 25 1.58 1.44 0.41
N SER A 26 2.80 0.91 0.31
CA SER A 26 3.97 1.54 0.93
C SER A 26 4.34 2.91 0.32
N MET A 27 4.05 3.10 -0.97
CA MET A 27 4.23 4.40 -1.61
C MET A 27 3.14 5.38 -1.15
N LEU A 28 1.89 4.92 -1.04
CA LEU A 28 0.76 5.70 -0.55
C LEU A 28 0.96 6.17 0.88
N GLU A 29 1.59 5.36 1.74
CA GLU A 29 1.93 5.75 3.11
C GLU A 29 2.85 6.98 3.13
N LYS A 30 3.93 6.96 2.33
CA LYS A 30 4.85 8.09 2.19
C LYS A 30 4.17 9.32 1.58
N VAL A 31 3.31 9.12 0.59
CA VAL A 31 2.52 10.19 -0.03
C VAL A 31 1.55 10.79 0.98
N SER A 32 0.91 9.97 1.82
CA SER A 32 -0.01 10.42 2.87
C SER A 32 0.71 11.28 3.92
N GLU A 33 1.92 10.87 4.34
CA GLU A 33 2.72 11.64 5.28
C GLU A 33 3.19 12.98 4.67
N ALA A 34 3.64 12.97 3.42
CA ALA A 34 4.00 14.19 2.70
C ALA A 34 2.81 15.16 2.55
N ILE A 35 1.62 14.63 2.25
CA ILE A 35 0.37 15.43 2.19
C ILE A 35 0.07 16.03 3.56
N SER A 36 0.16 15.23 4.63
CA SER A 36 -0.06 15.70 6.00
C SER A 36 0.88 16.85 6.36
N GLN A 37 2.17 16.70 6.06
CA GLN A 37 3.19 17.74 6.28
C GLN A 37 2.95 19.00 5.45
N TYR A 38 2.52 18.87 4.20
CA TYR A 38 2.15 20.00 3.35
C TYR A 38 0.98 20.80 3.96
N PHE A 39 -0.10 20.13 4.34
CA PHE A 39 -1.25 20.79 4.96
C PHE A 39 -0.92 21.39 6.33
N PHE A 40 -0.07 20.74 7.12
CA PHE A 40 0.40 21.28 8.39
C PHE A 40 1.19 22.57 8.18
N SER A 41 2.15 22.56 7.25
CA SER A 41 2.95 23.74 6.89
C SER A 41 2.10 24.87 6.34
N LEU A 42 1.09 24.54 5.52
CA LEU A 42 0.12 25.51 4.99
C LEU A 42 -0.69 26.15 6.12
N LYS A 43 -1.18 25.37 7.08
CA LYS A 43 -1.86 25.91 8.27
C LYS A 43 -0.95 26.83 9.07
N LEU A 44 0.31 26.44 9.28
CA LEU A 44 1.27 27.29 9.98
C LEU A 44 1.48 28.62 9.25
N LEU A 45 1.65 28.58 7.92
CA LEU A 45 1.81 29.77 7.10
C LEU A 45 0.60 30.69 7.21
N LEU A 46 -0.61 30.14 7.12
CA LEU A 46 -1.86 30.90 7.14
C LEU A 46 -2.24 31.41 8.54
N ASN A 47 -1.72 30.78 9.60
CA ASN A 47 -2.00 31.16 10.99
C ASN A 47 -0.97 32.14 11.58
N LYS A 48 0.01 32.63 10.81
CA LYS A 48 1.02 33.59 11.31
C LYS A 48 0.48 34.99 11.63
N ASP A 49 -0.73 35.31 11.17
CA ASP A 49 -1.35 36.63 11.31
C ASP A 49 -2.44 36.68 12.40
N LYS A 50 -2.43 35.73 13.36
CA LYS A 50 -3.27 35.75 14.57
C LYS A 50 -2.44 35.95 15.83
#